data_AF-A0A2V6V512-F1
#
_entry.id   AF-A0A2V6V512-F1
#
_cell.length_a   1.000
_cell.length_b   1.000
_cell.length_c   1.000
_cell.angle_alpha   90.00
_cell.angle_beta   90.00
_cell.angle_gamma   90.00
#
_symmetry.space_group_name_H-M   'P 1'
#
loop_
_entity.id
_entity.type
_entity.pdbx_description
1 polymer ?
#
loop_
_entity_poly.entity_id
_entity_poly.type
_entity_poly.pdbx_seq_one_letter_code
_entity_poly.pdbx_strand_id
1 'polypeptide(L)'
;MTALVDALDRWVEHGVEPPPTKSDVPELGGPALALPEVACPLGVYYPYPAAQGNPRRAGQETTFAAFDGINLEPLDARGELVDMNGNGVRDRRETVAQAWARLRLLKPGERFSQSAYVACVAKAAATLVAEGLLPPRVLAYYVKRAVASGVAEGAR
;
A
#
# COMPACT_ATOMS: atom_id res chain seq x y z
N MET A 1 -5.76 18.45 -2.57
CA MET A 1 -5.90 18.95 -1.20
C MET A 1 -7.17 19.76 -0.99
N THR A 2 -8.12 19.83 -1.95
CA THR A 2 -9.43 20.44 -1.72
C THR A 2 -10.47 19.40 -1.31
N ALA A 3 -10.58 18.25 -1.99
CA ALA A 3 -11.64 17.26 -1.73
C ALA A 3 -11.88 16.86 -0.25
N LEU A 4 -10.81 16.53 0.50
CA LEU A 4 -10.94 16.19 1.93
C LEU A 4 -11.27 17.43 2.79
N VAL A 5 -10.67 18.57 2.48
CA VAL A 5 -10.94 19.83 3.18
C VAL A 5 -12.38 20.26 2.93
N ASP A 6 -12.86 20.18 1.68
CA ASP A 6 -14.25 20.46 1.32
C ASP A 6 -15.23 19.49 1.99
N ALA A 7 -14.84 18.23 2.19
CA ALA A 7 -15.63 17.27 2.96
C ALA A 7 -15.67 17.64 4.46
N LEU A 8 -14.54 18.09 5.01
CA LEU A 8 -14.47 18.56 6.40
C LEU A 8 -15.27 19.86 6.59
N ASP A 9 -15.19 20.82 5.69
CA ASP A 9 -15.98 22.07 5.75
C ASP A 9 -17.48 21.77 5.70
N ARG A 10 -17.92 20.90 4.78
CA ARG A 10 -19.34 20.48 4.72
C ARG A 10 -19.82 19.84 6.01
N TRP A 11 -18.97 19.07 6.68
CA TRP A 11 -19.34 18.44 7.94
C TRP A 11 -19.32 19.44 9.10
N VAL A 12 -18.22 20.16 9.28
CA VAL A 12 -17.98 21.04 10.42
C VAL A 12 -18.80 22.32 10.34
N GLU A 13 -18.87 22.96 9.18
CA GLU A 13 -19.56 24.25 9.01
C GLU A 13 -21.02 24.09 8.56
N HIS A 14 -21.34 23.03 7.83
CA HIS A 14 -22.67 22.84 7.25
C HIS A 14 -23.44 21.63 7.79
N GLY A 15 -22.87 20.88 8.74
CA GLY A 15 -23.54 19.76 9.41
C GLY A 15 -23.87 18.58 8.48
N VAL A 16 -23.27 18.52 7.29
CA VAL A 16 -23.45 17.41 6.35
C VAL A 16 -22.52 16.28 6.77
N GLU A 17 -23.09 15.25 7.39
CA GLU A 17 -22.34 14.10 7.87
C GLU A 17 -21.57 13.41 6.72
N PRO A 18 -20.28 13.09 6.89
CA PRO A 18 -19.52 12.38 5.87
C PRO A 18 -20.18 11.02 5.62
N PRO A 19 -20.10 10.50 4.38
CA PRO A 19 -20.58 9.15 4.11
C PRO A 19 -19.87 8.17 5.06
N PRO A 20 -20.60 7.19 5.64
CA PRO A 20 -20.03 6.25 6.58
C PRO A 20 -18.83 5.54 5.95
N THR A 21 -17.69 5.56 6.64
CA THR A 21 -16.50 4.88 6.16
C THR A 21 -16.49 3.42 6.61
N LYS A 22 -15.64 2.61 5.97
CA LYS A 22 -15.40 1.22 6.41
C LYS A 22 -14.82 1.12 7.84
N SER A 23 -14.35 2.25 8.39
CA SER A 23 -13.89 2.36 9.78
C SER A 23 -15.05 2.58 10.76
N ASP A 24 -16.20 3.08 10.30
CA ASP A 24 -17.30 3.52 11.16
C ASP A 24 -18.42 2.47 11.31
N VAL A 25 -18.49 1.48 10.43
CA VAL A 25 -19.57 0.48 10.39
C VAL A 25 -19.00 -0.95 10.49
N PRO A 26 -19.18 -1.65 11.62
CA PRO A 26 -18.69 -3.02 11.81
C PRO A 26 -19.21 -4.00 10.76
N GLU A 27 -20.46 -3.85 10.28
CA GLU A 27 -21.07 -4.72 9.27
C GLU A 27 -20.52 -4.48 7.86
N LEU A 28 -19.92 -3.32 7.59
CA LEU A 28 -19.29 -3.02 6.29
C LEU A 28 -17.92 -3.68 6.12
N GLY A 29 -17.47 -4.48 7.09
CA GLY A 29 -16.22 -5.25 7.12
C GLY A 29 -15.41 -5.21 5.82
N GLY A 30 -14.25 -4.55 5.85
CA GLY A 30 -13.41 -4.37 4.68
C GLY A 30 -12.03 -3.86 5.05
N PRO A 31 -11.04 -4.00 4.15
CA PRO A 31 -9.69 -3.52 4.42
C PRO A 31 -9.71 -2.01 4.66
N ALA A 32 -8.81 -1.55 5.53
CA ALA A 32 -8.53 -0.14 5.76
C ALA A 32 -8.32 0.61 4.43
N LEU A 33 -8.46 1.94 4.47
CA LEU A 33 -8.15 2.82 3.34
C LEU A 33 -6.84 2.40 2.66
N ALA A 34 -6.93 1.91 1.42
CA ALA A 34 -5.78 1.38 0.69
C ALA A 34 -5.28 2.41 -0.33
N LEU A 35 -4.28 3.19 0.06
CA LEU A 35 -3.52 4.00 -0.89
C LEU A 35 -2.90 3.11 -1.99
N PRO A 36 -2.66 3.63 -3.21
CA PRO A 36 -2.13 2.82 -4.30
C PRO A 36 -0.85 2.05 -3.95
N GLU A 37 0.02 2.59 -3.10
CA GLU A 37 1.24 1.94 -2.62
C GLU A 37 0.99 0.72 -1.71
N VAL A 38 -0.15 0.71 -1.02
CA VAL A 38 -0.60 -0.40 -0.15
C VAL A 38 -1.41 -1.40 -0.95
N ALA A 39 -2.28 -0.92 -1.83
CA ALA A 39 -3.13 -1.76 -2.68
C ALA A 39 -2.34 -2.50 -3.77
N CYS A 40 -1.23 -1.92 -4.24
CA CYS A 40 -0.38 -2.45 -5.30
C CYS A 40 1.07 -2.55 -4.81
N PRO A 41 1.36 -3.42 -3.82
CA PRO A 41 2.61 -3.39 -3.09
C PRO A 41 3.79 -3.90 -3.93
N LEU A 42 4.93 -3.24 -3.82
CA LEU A 42 6.22 -3.72 -4.35
C LEU A 42 7.15 -4.23 -3.25
N GLY A 43 6.61 -4.34 -2.04
CA GLY A 43 7.30 -4.75 -0.84
C GLY A 43 6.41 -4.52 0.38
N VAL A 44 6.99 -4.67 1.57
CA VAL A 44 6.30 -4.52 2.85
C VAL A 44 6.95 -3.38 3.63
N TYR A 45 6.12 -2.46 4.13
CA TYR A 45 6.53 -1.51 5.15
C TYR A 45 6.46 -2.17 6.52
N TYR A 46 7.50 -2.03 7.34
CA TYR A 46 7.55 -2.60 8.68
C TYR A 46 8.29 -1.68 9.66
N PRO A 47 8.04 -1.79 10.98
CA PRO A 47 8.74 -1.01 11.98
C PRO A 47 10.23 -1.36 12.01
N TYR A 48 11.10 -0.36 11.93
CA TYR A 48 12.56 -0.51 11.92
C TYR A 48 13.17 0.43 12.96
N PRO A 49 14.28 0.07 13.65
CA PRO A 49 14.64 0.74 14.89
C PRO A 49 14.96 2.22 14.69
N ALA A 50 14.60 3.02 15.70
CA ALA A 50 15.36 4.23 15.99
C ALA A 50 16.79 3.83 16.34
N ALA A 51 17.76 4.60 15.83
CA ALA A 51 19.18 4.45 16.16
C ALA A 51 19.36 4.15 17.66
N GLN A 52 20.07 3.06 17.96
CA GLN A 52 20.32 2.54 19.31
C GLN A 52 20.49 3.69 20.33
N GLY A 53 19.58 3.77 21.31
CA GLY A 53 19.69 4.70 22.44
C GLY A 53 18.51 5.65 22.67
N ASN A 54 17.49 5.72 21.80
CA ASN A 54 16.31 6.55 22.06
C ASN A 54 14.98 5.76 22.00
N PRO A 55 14.51 5.17 23.11
CA PRO A 55 13.28 4.39 23.15
C PRO A 55 12.01 5.20 22.84
N ARG A 56 12.07 6.55 22.84
CA ARG A 56 10.93 7.41 22.45
C ARG A 56 10.68 7.45 20.94
N ARG A 57 11.63 6.97 20.12
CA ARG A 57 11.53 6.94 18.65
C ARG A 57 11.41 5.54 18.07
N ALA A 58 11.53 4.49 18.90
CA ALA A 58 11.66 3.10 18.44
C ALA A 58 10.46 2.55 17.64
N GLY A 59 9.30 3.22 17.65
CA GLY A 59 8.14 2.91 16.81
C GLY A 59 7.78 3.99 15.79
N GLN A 60 8.62 5.03 15.62
CA GLN A 60 8.34 6.16 14.73
C GLN A 60 9.02 6.06 13.36
N GLU A 61 9.85 5.04 13.15
CA GLU A 61 10.55 4.82 11.88
C GLU A 61 10.00 3.56 11.21
N THR A 62 9.34 3.75 10.07
CA THR A 62 8.98 2.66 9.17
C THR A 62 10.07 2.49 8.13
N THR A 63 10.51 1.26 7.89
CA THR A 63 11.34 0.94 6.74
C THR A 63 10.55 0.16 5.70
N PHE A 64 11.19 -0.11 4.56
CA PHE A 64 10.60 -0.83 3.44
C PHE A 64 11.49 -2.02 3.03
N ALA A 65 10.90 -3.20 2.93
CA ALA A 65 11.52 -4.37 2.32
C ALA A 65 10.88 -4.67 0.96
N ALA A 66 11.64 -4.48 -0.11
CA ALA A 66 11.19 -4.79 -1.46
C ALA A 66 10.99 -6.30 -1.68
N PHE A 67 10.05 -6.64 -2.55
CA PHE A 67 9.92 -7.99 -3.10
C PHE A 67 11.00 -8.22 -4.17
N ASP A 68 12.11 -8.84 -3.76
CA ASP A 68 13.32 -8.95 -4.58
C ASP A 68 13.71 -10.39 -4.95
N GLY A 69 13.20 -11.43 -4.29
CA GLY A 69 13.60 -12.82 -4.57
C GLY A 69 15.00 -13.21 -4.08
N ILE A 70 15.76 -12.26 -3.52
CA ILE A 70 17.20 -12.40 -3.27
C ILE A 70 17.50 -12.32 -1.79
N ASN A 71 17.01 -11.28 -1.12
CA ASN A 71 17.30 -11.03 0.28
C ASN A 71 16.46 -11.92 1.19
N LEU A 72 16.97 -12.19 2.39
CA LEU A 72 16.15 -12.82 3.42
C LEU A 72 15.08 -11.86 3.92
N GLU A 73 13.97 -12.43 4.37
CA GLU A 73 12.97 -11.69 5.13
C GLU A 73 13.63 -10.99 6.34
N PRO A 74 13.28 -9.71 6.57
CA PRO A 74 13.89 -8.95 7.63
C PRO A 74 13.37 -9.38 9.00
N LEU A 75 14.12 -9.00 10.03
CA LEU A 75 13.61 -8.97 11.39
C LEU A 75 13.23 -7.52 11.71
N ASP A 76 12.13 -7.33 12.44
CA ASP A 76 11.70 -6.02 12.88
C ASP A 76 12.58 -5.50 14.03
N ALA A 77 12.25 -4.32 14.55
CA ALA A 77 12.97 -3.69 15.66
C ALA A 77 13.03 -4.52 16.96
N ARG A 78 12.15 -5.51 17.12
CA ARG A 78 12.08 -6.42 18.29
C ARG A 78 12.80 -7.75 18.02
N GLY A 79 13.37 -7.93 16.83
CA GLY A 79 13.91 -9.21 16.38
C GLY A 79 12.83 -10.20 15.96
N GLU A 80 11.58 -9.77 15.82
CA GLU A 80 10.48 -10.60 15.33
C GLU A 80 10.55 -10.71 13.81
N LEU A 81 10.19 -11.89 13.27
CA LEU A 81 10.15 -12.11 11.83
C LEU A 81 9.10 -11.22 11.19
N VAL A 82 9.51 -10.43 10.20
CA VAL A 82 8.59 -9.82 9.25
C VAL A 82 8.29 -10.86 8.18
N ASP A 83 7.30 -11.69 8.48
CA ASP A 83 6.86 -12.78 7.61
C ASP A 83 6.11 -12.20 6.41
N MET A 84 6.82 -11.98 5.30
CA MET A 84 6.29 -11.28 4.14
C MET A 84 5.37 -12.18 3.32
N ASN A 85 5.61 -13.49 3.33
CA ASN A 85 4.84 -14.47 2.57
C ASN A 85 3.77 -15.22 3.39
N GLY A 86 3.83 -15.17 4.72
CA GLY A 86 2.86 -15.75 5.65
C GLY A 86 3.13 -17.22 6.00
N ASN A 87 4.36 -17.73 5.84
CA ASN A 87 4.69 -19.14 6.08
C ASN A 87 5.33 -19.42 7.45
N GLY A 88 5.57 -18.39 8.26
CA GLY A 88 6.12 -18.48 9.61
C GLY A 88 7.62 -18.82 9.67
N VAL A 89 8.34 -18.77 8.55
CA VAL A 89 9.76 -19.14 8.45
C VAL A 89 10.53 -18.00 7.79
N ARG A 90 11.69 -17.66 8.36
CA ARG A 90 12.58 -16.66 7.76
C ARG A 90 13.29 -17.24 6.53
N ASP A 91 12.69 -17.05 5.36
CA ASP A 91 13.24 -17.48 4.08
C ASP A 91 13.60 -16.28 3.17
N ARG A 92 13.75 -16.54 1.87
CA ARG A 92 13.99 -15.48 0.89
C ARG A 92 12.68 -14.77 0.59
N ARG A 93 12.74 -13.44 0.55
CA ARG A 93 11.62 -12.60 0.13
C ARG A 93 11.07 -13.07 -1.21
N GLU A 94 9.76 -12.99 -1.38
CA GLU A 94 9.13 -13.24 -2.67
C GLU A 94 9.62 -12.24 -3.72
N THR A 95 9.65 -12.66 -4.98
CA THR A 95 9.66 -11.72 -6.12
C THR A 95 8.31 -10.99 -6.19
N VAL A 96 8.28 -9.82 -6.84
CA VAL A 96 7.02 -9.07 -7.04
C VAL A 96 5.95 -9.96 -7.68
N ALA A 97 6.31 -10.79 -8.66
CA ALA A 97 5.38 -11.70 -9.34
C ALA A 97 4.78 -12.75 -8.39
N GLN A 98 5.59 -13.35 -7.51
CA GLN A 98 5.12 -14.33 -6.52
C GLN A 98 4.18 -13.66 -5.51
N ALA A 99 4.58 -12.52 -4.95
CA ALA A 99 3.77 -11.77 -4.00
C ALA A 99 2.42 -11.36 -4.60
N TRP A 100 2.42 -10.84 -5.84
CA TRP A 100 1.19 -10.43 -6.52
C TRP A 100 0.27 -11.60 -6.87
N ALA A 101 0.83 -12.76 -7.22
CA ALA A 101 0.05 -13.97 -7.43
C ALA A 101 -0.60 -14.45 -6.12
N ARG A 102 0.15 -14.48 -5.02
CA ARG A 102 -0.35 -14.83 -3.67
C ARG A 102 -1.44 -13.87 -3.20
N LEU A 103 -1.25 -12.58 -3.40
CA LEU A 103 -2.22 -11.52 -3.08
C LEU A 103 -3.42 -11.47 -4.05
N ARG A 104 -3.46 -12.34 -5.06
CA ARG A 104 -4.53 -12.40 -6.09
C ARG A 104 -4.72 -11.07 -6.84
N LEU A 105 -3.63 -10.32 -7.01
CA LEU A 105 -3.60 -9.08 -7.79
C LEU A 105 -3.39 -9.35 -9.28
N LEU A 106 -2.94 -10.55 -9.63
CA LEU A 106 -2.83 -11.06 -10.99
C LEU A 106 -3.93 -12.09 -11.25
N LYS A 107 -4.42 -12.13 -12.50
CA LYS A 107 -5.29 -13.23 -12.94
C LYS A 107 -4.52 -14.56 -12.94
N PRO A 108 -5.20 -15.71 -12.83
CA PRO A 108 -4.54 -17.00 -12.96
C PRO A 108 -3.74 -17.10 -14.27
N GLY A 109 -2.44 -17.36 -14.16
CA GLY A 109 -1.53 -17.46 -15.31
C GLY A 109 -1.05 -16.11 -15.89
N GLU A 110 -1.50 -14.97 -15.36
CA GLU A 110 -1.01 -13.66 -15.76
C GLU A 110 0.40 -13.42 -15.20
N ARG A 111 1.29 -12.87 -16.04
CA ARG A 111 2.62 -12.46 -15.62
C ARG A 111 2.58 -11.03 -15.11
N PHE A 112 3.33 -10.77 -14.05
CA PHE A 112 3.55 -9.40 -13.58
C PHE A 112 4.18 -8.56 -14.70
N SER A 113 3.67 -7.34 -14.90
CA SER A 113 4.09 -6.43 -15.94
C SER A 113 3.79 -4.98 -15.56
N GLN A 114 4.40 -4.03 -16.27
CA GLN A 114 4.22 -2.61 -15.98
C GLN A 114 2.78 -2.18 -16.24
N SER A 115 2.14 -2.76 -17.25
CA SER A 115 0.73 -2.53 -17.53
C SER A 115 -0.15 -3.06 -16.41
N ALA A 116 0.13 -4.24 -15.86
CA ALA A 116 -0.58 -4.76 -14.69
C ALA A 116 -0.40 -3.85 -13.46
N TYR A 117 0.82 -3.36 -13.22
CA TYR A 117 1.11 -2.43 -12.14
C TYR A 117 0.34 -1.11 -12.28
N VAL A 118 0.42 -0.48 -13.46
CA VAL A 118 -0.29 0.77 -13.76
C VAL A 118 -1.80 0.58 -13.65
N ALA A 119 -2.35 -0.54 -14.13
CA ALA A 119 -3.77 -0.84 -14.02
C ALA A 119 -4.23 -0.97 -12.56
N CYS A 120 -3.43 -1.63 -11.71
CA CYS A 120 -3.70 -1.72 -10.28
C CYS A 120 -3.73 -0.32 -9.63
N VAL A 121 -2.69 0.49 -9.87
CA VAL A 121 -2.58 1.84 -9.31
C VAL A 121 -3.73 2.73 -9.77
N ALA A 122 -4.08 2.68 -11.06
CA ALA A 122 -5.22 3.42 -11.61
C ALA A 122 -6.53 3.03 -10.93
N LYS A 123 -6.77 1.73 -10.74
CA LYS A 123 -7.98 1.21 -10.06
C LYS A 123 -8.05 1.66 -8.60
N ALA A 124 -6.95 1.55 -7.86
CA ALA A 124 -6.88 1.97 -6.47
C ALA A 124 -7.15 3.48 -6.32
N ALA A 125 -6.45 4.30 -7.11
CA ALA A 125 -6.64 5.75 -7.09
C ALA A 125 -8.05 6.17 -7.55
N ALA A 126 -8.62 5.51 -8.56
CA ALA A 126 -9.99 5.77 -9.02
C ALA A 126 -11.04 5.48 -7.94
N THR A 127 -10.84 4.42 -7.16
CA THR A 127 -11.72 4.08 -6.03
C THR A 127 -11.71 5.21 -5.00
N LEU A 128 -10.53 5.71 -4.63
CA LEU A 128 -10.37 6.82 -3.69
C LEU A 128 -10.94 8.15 -4.21
N VAL A 129 -10.90 8.39 -5.52
CA VAL A 129 -11.55 9.55 -6.13
C VAL A 129 -13.07 9.41 -6.09
N ALA A 130 -13.60 8.23 -6.41
CA ALA A 130 -15.04 7.95 -6.35
C ALA A 130 -15.59 8.07 -4.93
N GLU A 131 -14.80 7.70 -3.92
CA GLU A 131 -15.12 7.85 -2.50
C GLU A 131 -14.91 9.30 -1.99
N GLY A 132 -14.47 10.23 -2.84
CA GLY A 132 -14.25 11.64 -2.46
C GLY A 132 -12.99 11.88 -1.61
N LEU A 133 -12.16 10.87 -1.41
CA LEU A 133 -10.96 10.92 -0.57
C LEU A 133 -9.75 11.51 -1.31
N LEU A 134 -9.72 11.41 -2.63
CA LEU A 134 -8.73 12.05 -3.48
C LEU A 134 -9.38 12.93 -4.56
N PRO A 135 -8.78 14.08 -4.91
CA PRO A 135 -9.26 14.86 -6.06
C PRO A 135 -8.84 14.19 -7.39
N PRO A 136 -9.60 14.36 -8.49
CA PRO A 136 -9.30 13.72 -9.78
C PRO A 136 -7.87 13.96 -10.31
N ARG A 137 -7.28 15.13 -10.02
CA ARG A 137 -5.89 15.44 -10.39
C ARG A 137 -4.86 14.49 -9.77
N VAL A 138 -5.15 13.93 -8.59
CA VAL A 138 -4.24 13.01 -7.89
C VAL A 138 -4.24 11.63 -8.54
N LEU A 139 -5.37 11.19 -9.12
CA LEU A 139 -5.41 9.98 -9.94
C LEU A 139 -4.43 10.09 -11.12
N ALA A 140 -4.49 11.20 -11.86
CA ALA A 140 -3.57 11.43 -12.98
C ALA A 140 -2.10 11.44 -12.54
N TYR A 141 -1.82 12.01 -11.35
CA TYR A 141 -0.48 11.97 -10.76
C TYR A 141 -0.01 10.55 -10.45
N TYR A 142 -0.85 9.73 -9.81
CA TYR A 142 -0.53 8.33 -9.50
C TYR A 142 -0.25 7.51 -10.75
N VAL A 143 -1.11 7.61 -11.76
CA VAL A 143 -0.93 6.91 -13.04
C VAL A 143 0.37 7.36 -13.72
N LYS A 144 0.64 8.68 -13.78
CA LYS A 144 1.87 9.21 -14.35
C LYS A 144 3.11 8.66 -13.64
N ARG A 145 3.11 8.58 -12.30
CA ARG A 145 4.22 8.00 -11.53
C ARG A 145 4.37 6.50 -11.76
N ALA A 146 3.27 5.76 -11.83
CA ALA A 146 3.32 4.33 -12.11
C ALA A 146 3.92 4.05 -13.50
N VAL A 147 3.55 4.83 -14.51
CA VAL A 147 4.17 4.75 -15.85
C VAL A 147 5.66 5.10 -15.79
N ALA A 148 6.04 6.16 -15.09
CA ALA A 148 7.44 6.56 -14.96
C ALA A 148 8.32 5.62 -14.11
N SER A 149 7.71 4.69 -13.36
CA SER A 149 8.42 3.84 -12.40
C SER A 149 9.30 2.74 -13.02
N GLY A 150 9.04 2.37 -14.28
CA GLY A 150 9.77 1.28 -14.95
C GLY A 150 9.59 -0.11 -14.30
N VAL A 151 8.58 -0.26 -13.43
CA VAL A 151 8.29 -1.50 -12.68
C VAL A 151 7.75 -2.55 -13.64
N ALA A 152 8.67 -3.22 -14.34
CA ALA A 152 8.59 -4.55 -14.98
C ALA A 152 9.78 -4.82 -15.93
N GLU A 153 10.63 -3.84 -16.21
CA GLU A 153 11.82 -4.07 -17.05
C GLU A 153 13.02 -4.67 -16.28
N GLY A 154 12.88 -4.88 -14.97
CA GLY A 154 13.99 -5.24 -14.09
C GLY A 154 13.65 -6.17 -12.93
N ALA A 155 12.68 -7.09 -13.07
CA ALA A 155 12.61 -8.25 -12.16
C ALA A 155 13.76 -9.21 -12.51
N ARG A 156 14.98 -8.86 -12.07
CA ARG A 156 16.17 -9.71 -12.12
C ARG A 156 16.66 -9.97 -10.70
#